data_AF-A0A1Q9XRG3-F1
#
_entry.id   AF-A0A1Q9XRG3-F1
#
_cell.length_a   1.000
_cell.length_b   1.000
_cell.length_c   1.000
_cell.angle_alpha   90.00
_cell.angle_beta   90.00
_cell.angle_gamma   90.00
#
_symmetry.space_group_name_H-M   'P 1'
#
loop_
_entity.id
_entity.type
_entity.pdbx_description
1 polymer ?
#
loop_
_entity_poly.entity_id
_entity_poly.type
_entity_poly.pdbx_seq_one_letter_code
_entity_poly.pdbx_strand_id
1 'polypeptide(L)' 'MSAKPTNRQLADYLGLSEEDVGSYRLDSIREGSHWRIAFAVEMPARLRGKLPACLMVVVPGSSQPSISLHPR' A
#
# COMPACT_ATOMS: atom_id res chain seq x y z
N MET A 1 5.72 -7.12 -23.06
CA MET A 1 5.19 -5.83 -22.58
C MET A 1 4.33 -6.10 -21.36
N SER A 2 4.72 -5.63 -20.17
CA SER A 2 3.88 -5.76 -18.97
C SER A 2 2.84 -4.64 -19.00
N ALA A 3 1.65 -4.92 -19.51
CA ALA A 3 0.57 -3.93 -19.49
C ALA A 3 0.24 -3.61 -18.03
N LYS A 4 0.34 -2.32 -17.65
CA LYS A 4 -0.12 -1.88 -16.33
C LYS A 4 -1.61 -2.25 -16.19
N PRO A 5 -2.04 -2.85 -15.07
CA PRO A 5 -3.43 -3.22 -14.88
C PRO A 5 -4.34 -1.98 -14.95
N THR A 6 -5.55 -2.18 -15.48
CA THR A 6 -6.59 -1.14 -15.54
C THR A 6 -7.14 -0.82 -14.15
N ASN A 7 -7.83 0.31 -13.98
CA ASN A 7 -8.45 0.66 -12.70
C ASN A 7 -9.47 -0.41 -12.27
N ARG A 8 -10.30 -0.88 -13.20
CA ARG A 8 -11.24 -1.98 -12.97
C ARG A 8 -10.57 -3.26 -12.49
N GLN A 9 -9.49 -3.70 -13.14
CA GLN A 9 -8.75 -4.90 -12.73
C GLN A 9 -8.18 -4.76 -11.32
N LEU A 10 -7.72 -3.56 -10.96
CA LEU A 10 -7.26 -3.25 -9.61
C LEU A 10 -8.41 -3.18 -8.61
N ALA A 11 -9.55 -2.61 -8.98
CA ALA A 11 -10.74 -2.51 -8.15
C ALA A 11 -11.27 -3.90 -7.78
N ASP A 12 -11.39 -4.77 -8.78
CA ASP A 12 -11.82 -6.16 -8.60
C ASP A 12 -10.84 -6.94 -7.70
N TYR A 13 -9.53 -6.76 -7.89
CA TYR A 13 -8.51 -7.43 -7.07
C TYR A 13 -8.46 -6.92 -5.62
N LEU A 14 -8.64 -5.62 -5.42
CA LEU A 14 -8.53 -4.96 -4.11
C LEU A 14 -9.86 -4.93 -3.35
N GLY A 15 -10.98 -5.28 -4.00
CA GLY A 15 -12.32 -5.13 -3.41
C GLY A 15 -12.71 -3.67 -3.18
N LEU A 16 -12.25 -2.76 -4.03
CA LEU A 16 -12.54 -1.32 -3.97
C LEU A 16 -13.45 -0.90 -5.12
N SER A 17 -13.99 0.32 -5.06
CA SER A 17 -14.65 0.88 -6.24
C SER A 17 -13.61 1.34 -7.28
N GLU A 18 -14.00 1.36 -8.55
CA GLU A 18 -13.14 1.87 -9.62
C GLU A 18 -12.83 3.36 -9.46
N GLU A 19 -13.76 4.13 -8.85
CA GLU A 19 -13.60 5.55 -8.52
C GLU A 19 -12.53 5.77 -7.44
N ASP A 20 -12.53 4.94 -6.39
CA ASP A 20 -11.50 4.98 -5.34
C ASP A 20 -10.12 4.72 -5.94
N VAL A 21 -10.00 3.70 -6.80
CA VAL A 21 -8.75 3.38 -7.50
C VAL A 21 -8.29 4.53 -8.40
N GLY A 22 -9.23 5.20 -9.08
CA GLY A 22 -8.95 6.38 -9.91
C GLY A 22 -8.42 7.56 -9.09
N SER A 23 -9.10 7.88 -7.99
CA SER A 23 -8.71 8.96 -7.07
C SER A 23 -7.31 8.71 -6.49
N TYR A 24 -7.03 7.48 -6.06
CA TYR A 24 -5.70 7.14 -5.51
C TYR A 24 -4.57 7.21 -6.53
N ARG A 25 -4.83 6.90 -7.79
CA ARG A 25 -3.83 7.08 -8.86
C ARG A 25 -3.52 8.55 -9.07
N LEU A 26 -4.53 9.42 -9.03
CA LEU A 26 -4.35 10.86 -9.16
C LEU A 26 -3.56 11.44 -7.98
N ASP A 27 -3.86 11.01 -6.76
CA ASP A 27 -3.13 11.43 -5.55
C ASP A 27 -1.67 10.99 -5.58
N SER A 28 -1.39 9.74 -5.97
CA SER A 28 -0.02 9.20 -6.11
C SER A 28 0.82 9.94 -7.16
N ILE A 29 0.18 10.42 -8.23
CA ILE A 29 0.84 11.25 -9.27
C ILE A 29 1.12 12.66 -8.73
N ARG A 30 0.20 13.23 -7.95
CA ARG A 30 0.33 14.58 -7.38
C ARG A 30 1.40 14.68 -6.29
N GLU A 31 1.52 13.65 -5.45
CA GLU A 31 2.40 13.69 -4.27
C GLU A 31 3.79 13.10 -4.52
N GLY A 32 3.99 12.40 -5.64
CA GLY A 32 5.29 11.88 -6.04
C GLY A 32 5.58 10.48 -5.48
N SER A 33 5.11 9.47 -6.22
CA SER A 33 5.54 8.06 -6.11
C SER A 33 5.37 7.41 -4.73
N HIS A 34 4.13 7.32 -4.26
CA HIS A 34 3.80 6.53 -3.07
C HIS A 34 3.34 5.11 -3.44
N TRP A 35 3.88 4.12 -2.73
CA TRP A 35 3.37 2.75 -2.74
C TRP A 35 2.29 2.62 -1.67
N ARG A 36 1.08 2.26 -2.07
CA ARG A 36 -0.01 1.97 -1.12
C ARG A 36 -0.03 0.47 -0.85
N ILE A 37 0.19 0.10 0.40
CA ILE A 37 0.13 -1.29 0.86
C ILE A 37 -1.28 -1.53 1.40
N ALA A 38 -2.04 -2.41 0.74
CA ALA A 38 -3.31 -2.90 1.23
C ALA A 38 -3.11 -4.32 1.78
N PHE A 39 -3.58 -4.57 3.01
CA PHE A 39 -3.58 -5.90 3.60
C PHE A 39 -4.87 -6.07 4.41
N ALA A 40 -5.41 -7.29 4.39
CA ALA A 40 -6.51 -7.69 5.25
C ALA A 40 -5.97 -8.59 6.36
N VAL A 41 -6.35 -8.33 7.61
CA VAL A 41 -6.06 -9.21 8.73
C VAL A 41 -7.35 -9.88 9.15
N GLU A 42 -7.50 -11.17 8.84
CA GLU A 42 -8.63 -11.94 9.34
C GLU A 42 -8.34 -12.39 10.78
N MET A 43 -9.10 -11.84 11.73
CA MET A 43 -8.97 -12.18 13.14
C MET A 43 -9.97 -13.30 13.53
N PRO A 44 -9.50 -14.47 14.01
CA PRO A 44 -10.35 -15.52 14.56
C PRO A 44 -11.25 -14.98 15.68
N ALA A 45 -12.51 -15.44 15.73
CA ALA A 45 -13.51 -14.95 16.69
C ALA A 45 -13.03 -14.99 18.15
N ARG A 46 -12.26 -16.02 18.52
CA ARG A 46 -11.66 -16.21 19.86
C ARG A 46 -10.65 -15.13 20.27
N LEU A 47 -10.11 -14.36 19.32
CA LEU A 47 -9.11 -13.31 19.55
C LEU A 47 -9.72 -11.90 19.54
N ARG A 48 -10.93 -11.71 18.98
CA ARG A 48 -11.59 -10.39 18.84
C ARG A 48 -11.82 -9.67 20.17
N GLY A 49 -12.05 -10.40 21.26
CA GLY A 49 -12.23 -9.85 22.61
C GLY A 49 -10.97 -9.86 23.48
N LYS A 50 -9.86 -10.44 23.00
CA LYS A 50 -8.62 -10.61 23.78
C LYS A 50 -7.52 -9.62 23.41
N LEU A 51 -7.63 -8.98 22.24
CA LEU A 51 -6.71 -7.94 21.81
C LEU A 51 -7.30 -6.57 22.15
N PRO A 52 -6.66 -5.79 23.05
CA PRO A 52 -7.09 -4.43 23.33
C PRO A 52 -6.81 -3.55 22.11
N ALA A 53 -7.78 -3.48 21.18
CA ALA A 53 -8.01 -2.49 20.12
C ALA A 53 -6.84 -1.96 19.25
N CYS A 54 -5.59 -2.38 19.44
CA CYS A 54 -4.42 -1.79 18.80
C CYS A 54 -3.76 -2.82 17.88
N LEU A 55 -4.02 -2.70 16.58
CA LEU A 55 -3.22 -3.35 15.54
C LEU A 55 -2.04 -2.42 15.22
N MET A 56 -0.84 -2.83 15.60
CA MET A 56 0.40 -2.13 15.22
C MET A 56 1.06 -2.88 14.06
N VAL A 57 1.34 -2.17 12.98
CA VAL A 57 2.05 -2.71 11.81
C VAL A 57 3.39 -2.00 11.69
N VAL A 58 4.47 -2.76 11.78
CA VAL A 58 5.84 -2.25 11.63
C VAL A 58 6.31 -2.59 10.23
N VAL A 59 6.53 -1.56 9.41
CA VAL A 59 7.14 -1.70 8.08
C VAL A 59 8.61 -1.28 8.20
N PRO A 60 9.58 -2.20 8.02
CA PRO A 60 10.98 -1.81 8.02
C PRO A 60 11.23 -0.87 6.84
N GLY A 61 11.67 0.36 7.13
CA GLY A 61 12.08 1.30 6.10
C GLY A 61 13.23 0.71 5.29
N SER A 62 13.13 0.71 3.96
CA SER A 62 14.29 0.44 3.13
C SER A 62 15.30 1.55 3.36
N SER A 63 16.32 1.31 4.18
CA SER A 63 17.53 2.11 4.16
C SER A 63 18.13 1.97 2.76
N GLN A 64 17.86 2.94 1.88
CA GLN A 64 18.69 3.03 0.68
C GLN A 64 20.13 3.23 1.16
N PRO A 65 21.11 2.43 0.71
CA PRO A 65 22.49 2.78 0.92
C PRO A 65 22.70 4.13 0.24
N SER A 66 23.02 5.16 1.02
CA SER A 66 23.43 6.46 0.51
C SER A 66 24.60 6.21 -0.44
N ILE A 67 24.36 6.34 -1.76
CA ILE A 67 25.45 6.39 -2.72
C ILE A 67 26.14 7.72 -2.45
N SER A 68 27.19 7.69 -1.62
CA SER A 68 28.10 8.81 -1.44
C SER A 68 28.70 9.14 -2.79
N LEU A 69 28.12 10.13 -3.47
CA LEU A 69 28.70 10.75 -4.65
C LEU A 69 30.01 11.42 -4.21
N HIS A 70 31.12 10.74 -4.44
CA HIS A 70 32.44 11.35 -4.32
C HIS A 70 32.55 12.50 -5.35
N PRO A 71 32.86 13.74 -4.92
CA PRO A 71 33.22 14.79 -5.84
C PRO A 71 34.62 14.47 -6.41
N ARG A 72 34.75 14.57 -7.74
CA ARG A 72 36.05 14.70 -8.40
C ARG A 72 36.44 16.17 -8.47
#